data_AF-A0A831LTY3-F1
#
_entry.id   AF-A0A831LTY3-F1
#
_cell.length_a   1.000
_cell.length_b   1.000
_cell.length_c   1.000
_cell.angle_alpha   90.00
_cell.angle_beta   90.00
_cell.angle_gamma   90.00
#
_symmetry.space_group_name_H-M   'P 1'
#
loop_
_entity.id
_entity.type
_entity.pdbx_description
1 polymer ?
#
loop_
_entity_poly.entity_id
_entity_poly.type
_entity_poly.pdbx_seq_one_letter_code
_entity_poly.pdbx_strand_id
1 'polypeptide(L)'
;MDAGDVFAGFKTLFQGVQILFVAFGALVLVPLLTGLDPGVALCTAGIGTLIFQAVTGMKVPVFLASSFAFVPAITYGVAAWGVPGTLCGLAASGLLYVALSFVVRVFGSGIVTRLFPPVVVGPV
;
A
#
# COMPACT_ATOMS: atom_id res chain seq x y z
N MET A 1 -30.88 -11.07 10.80
CA MET A 1 -29.45 -11.37 11.01
C MET A 1 -29.43 -12.82 11.45
N ASP A 2 -29.20 -13.71 10.50
CA ASP A 2 -29.36 -15.16 10.69
C ASP A 2 -28.07 -15.76 11.27
N ALA A 3 -28.14 -16.95 11.89
CA ALA A 3 -26.95 -17.60 12.46
C ALA A 3 -25.85 -17.85 11.40
N GLY A 4 -26.24 -17.96 10.12
CA GLY A 4 -25.33 -18.05 8.98
C GLY A 4 -24.54 -16.76 8.69
N ASP A 5 -25.13 -15.58 8.92
CA ASP A 5 -24.46 -14.28 8.73
C ASP A 5 -23.36 -14.08 9.78
N VAL A 6 -23.62 -14.55 11.01
CA VAL A 6 -22.65 -14.48 12.13
C VAL A 6 -21.45 -15.39 11.86
N PHE A 7 -21.69 -16.61 11.36
CA PHE A 7 -20.62 -17.55 11.01
C PHE A 7 -19.80 -17.06 9.80
N ALA A 8 -20.45 -16.46 8.80
CA ALA A 8 -19.79 -15.81 7.67
C ALA A 8 -18.94 -14.61 8.11
N GLY A 9 -19.44 -13.80 9.05
CA GLY A 9 -18.69 -12.69 9.66
C GLY A 9 -17.44 -13.17 10.40
N PHE A 10 -17.56 -14.24 11.21
CA PHE A 10 -16.42 -14.80 11.95
C PHE A 10 -15.35 -15.37 11.01
N LYS A 11 -15.76 -16.07 9.95
CA LYS A 11 -14.83 -16.58 8.92
C LYS A 11 -14.08 -15.44 8.23
N THR A 12 -14.79 -14.37 7.88
CA THR A 12 -14.20 -13.18 7.23
C THR A 12 -13.21 -12.46 8.15
N LEU A 13 -13.56 -12.33 9.44
CA LEU A 13 -12.66 -11.76 10.45
C LEU A 13 -11.37 -12.58 10.56
N PHE A 14 -11.48 -13.91 10.64
CA PHE A 14 -10.32 -14.78 10.77
C PHE A 14 -9.40 -14.71 9.55
N GLN A 15 -9.97 -14.66 8.34
CA GLN A 15 -9.20 -14.46 7.11
C GLN A 15 -8.53 -13.08 7.04
N GLY A 16 -9.22 -12.04 7.50
CA GLY A 16 -8.66 -10.70 7.62
C GLY A 16 -7.46 -10.64 8.57
N VAL A 17 -7.55 -11.34 9.70
CA VAL A 17 -6.44 -11.46 10.66
C VAL A 17 -5.27 -12.24 10.03
N GLN A 18 -5.54 -13.32 9.29
CA GLN A 18 -4.49 -14.07 8.59
C GLN A 18 -3.72 -13.20 7.60
N ILE A 19 -4.41 -12.45 6.73
CA ILE A 19 -3.72 -11.58 5.77
C ILE A 19 -2.98 -10.43 6.45
N LEU A 20 -3.52 -9.90 7.55
CA LEU A 20 -2.85 -8.90 8.36
C LEU A 20 -1.51 -9.42 8.88
N PHE A 21 -1.47 -10.61 9.48
CA PHE A 21 -0.23 -11.20 9.99
C PHE A 21 0.77 -11.55 8.88
N VAL A 22 0.28 -11.97 7.70
CA VAL A 22 1.14 -12.20 6.52
C VAL A 22 1.80 -10.90 6.06
N ALA A 23 1.06 -9.79 6.01
CA ALA A 23 1.58 -8.49 5.60
C ALA A 23 2.36 -7.76 6.71
N PHE A 24 2.12 -8.10 7.98
CA PHE A 24 2.63 -7.41 9.16
C PHE A 24 4.15 -7.26 9.16
N GLY A 25 4.87 -8.33 8.79
CA GLY A 25 6.33 -8.34 8.77
C GLY A 25 6.90 -7.22 7.91
N ALA A 26 6.46 -7.13 6.65
CA ALA A 26 6.88 -6.06 5.74
C ALA A 26 6.41 -4.67 6.22
N LEU A 27 5.18 -4.61 6.72
CA LEU A 27 4.53 -3.36 7.07
C LEU A 27 5.20 -2.64 8.25
N VAL A 28 5.64 -3.40 9.25
CA VAL A 28 6.34 -2.90 10.43
C VAL A 28 7.84 -2.75 10.19
N LEU A 29 8.45 -3.61 9.36
CA LEU A 29 9.89 -3.57 9.08
C LEU A 29 10.33 -2.25 8.44
N VAL A 30 9.62 -1.75 7.42
CA VAL A 30 10.03 -0.53 6.70
C VAL A 30 10.04 0.72 7.59
N PRO A 31 8.99 1.02 8.38
CA PRO A 31 9.02 2.13 9.35
C PRO A 31 10.16 2.00 10.36
N LEU A 32 10.39 0.80 10.90
CA LEU A 32 11.49 0.56 11.84
C LEU A 32 12.86 0.84 11.22
N LEU A 33 13.08 0.41 9.97
CA LEU A 33 14.34 0.66 9.25
C LEU A 33 14.56 2.13 8.89
N THR A 34 13.47 2.91 8.80
CA THR A 34 13.51 4.31 8.37
C THR A 34 13.37 5.32 9.50
N GLY A 35 13.15 4.84 10.74
CA GLY A 35 12.93 5.69 11.91
C GLY A 35 11.53 6.32 11.97
N LEU A 36 10.56 5.79 11.21
CA LEU A 36 9.15 6.20 11.25
C LEU A 36 8.35 5.38 12.26
N ASP A 37 7.24 5.94 12.75
CA ASP A 37 6.38 5.26 13.72
C ASP A 37 5.59 4.09 13.07
N PRO A 38 5.80 2.83 13.51
CA PRO A 38 5.12 1.68 12.94
C PRO A 38 3.62 1.63 13.26
N GLY A 39 3.17 2.26 14.36
CA GLY A 39 1.76 2.35 14.72
C GLY A 39 0.98 3.25 13.77
N VAL A 40 1.56 4.39 13.39
CA VAL A 40 1.01 5.28 12.36
C VAL A 40 1.00 4.59 11.00
N ALA A 41 2.05 3.86 10.65
CA ALA A 41 2.10 3.08 9.41
C ALA A 41 1.01 1.99 9.36
N LEU A 42 0.82 1.23 10.45
CA LEU A 42 -0.26 0.24 10.60
C LEU A 42 -1.65 0.86 10.45
N CYS A 43 -1.89 1.98 11.15
CA CYS A 43 -3.18 2.67 11.11
C CYS A 43 -3.49 3.20 9.70
N THR A 44 -2.52 3.87 9.08
CA THR A 44 -2.68 4.45 7.74
C THR A 44 -2.79 3.38 6.65
N ALA A 45 -2.08 2.25 6.76
CA ALA A 45 -2.24 1.12 5.85
C ALA A 45 -3.62 0.46 5.95
N GLY A 46 -4.15 0.32 7.17
CA GLY A 46 -5.51 -0.16 7.39
C GLY A 46 -6.56 0.76 6.77
N ILE A 47 -6.48 2.06 7.07
CA ILE A 47 -7.37 3.08 6.49
C ILE A 47 -7.24 3.11 4.96
N GLY A 48 -6.01 3.11 4.44
CA GLY A 48 -5.74 3.10 3.00
C GLY A 48 -6.32 1.88 2.31
N THR A 49 -6.23 0.70 2.93
CA THR A 49 -6.82 -0.53 2.41
C THR A 49 -8.35 -0.43 2.35
N LEU A 50 -8.99 0.13 3.37
CA LEU A 50 -10.44 0.34 3.35
C LEU A 50 -10.86 1.32 2.25
N ILE A 51 -10.12 2.41 2.07
CA ILE A 51 -10.34 3.37 0.97
C ILE A 51 -10.16 2.67 -0.38
N PHE A 52 -9.10 1.88 -0.55
CA PHE A 52 -8.85 1.12 -1.78
C PHE A 52 -10.00 0.16 -2.10
N GLN A 53 -10.49 -0.57 -1.11
CA GLN A 53 -11.61 -1.50 -1.29
C GLN A 53 -12.91 -0.76 -1.64
N ALA A 54 -13.15 0.41 -1.03
CA ALA A 54 -14.30 1.25 -1.37
C ALA A 54 -14.23 1.77 -2.82
N VAL A 55 -13.06 2.25 -3.26
CA VAL A 55 -12.85 2.78 -4.62
C VAL A 55 -12.93 1.67 -5.68
N THR A 56 -12.43 0.48 -5.38
CA THR A 56 -12.44 -0.67 -6.32
C THR A 56 -13.74 -1.49 -6.29
N GLY A 57 -14.67 -1.15 -5.39
CA GLY A 57 -15.94 -1.87 -5.23
C GLY A 57 -15.77 -3.30 -4.74
N MET A 58 -14.76 -3.55 -3.89
CA MET A 58 -14.44 -4.88 -3.30
C MET A 58 -14.14 -5.97 -4.33
N LYS A 59 -13.77 -5.60 -5.56
CA LYS A 59 -13.45 -6.56 -6.64
C LYS A 59 -12.04 -7.13 -6.56
N VAL A 60 -11.14 -6.44 -5.86
CA VAL A 60 -9.71 -6.75 -5.82
C VAL A 60 -9.28 -7.01 -4.37
N PRO A 61 -9.06 -8.26 -3.96
CA PRO A 61 -8.72 -8.61 -2.58
C PRO A 61 -7.24 -8.32 -2.28
N VAL A 62 -6.89 -7.04 -2.10
CA VAL A 62 -5.54 -6.57 -1.80
C VAL A 62 -5.50 -5.86 -0.45
N PHE A 63 -4.40 -6.06 0.27
CA PHE A 63 -4.03 -5.32 1.48
C PHE A 63 -2.82 -4.44 1.17
N LEU A 64 -2.90 -3.15 1.50
CA LEU A 64 -1.81 -2.20 1.26
C LEU A 64 -0.71 -2.40 2.31
N ALA A 65 0.50 -2.75 1.87
CA ALA A 65 1.67 -2.89 2.73
C ALA A 65 2.73 -1.81 2.46
N SER A 66 3.71 -1.69 3.34
CA SER A 66 4.84 -0.76 3.16
C SER A 66 5.70 -1.16 1.96
N SER A 67 6.06 -0.17 1.13
CA SER A 67 6.86 -0.40 -0.08
C SER A 67 8.36 -0.37 0.21
N PHE A 68 9.04 -1.50 0.03
CA PHE A 68 10.50 -1.60 0.20
C PHE A 68 11.29 -0.72 -0.78
N ALA A 69 10.72 -0.39 -1.93
CA ALA A 69 11.34 0.50 -2.92
C ALA A 69 11.59 1.91 -2.36
N PHE A 70 10.84 2.33 -1.35
CA PHE A 70 10.99 3.65 -0.73
C PHE A 70 12.01 3.68 0.41
N VAL A 71 12.53 2.55 0.89
CA VAL A 71 13.51 2.50 2.00
C VAL A 71 14.70 3.43 1.76
N PRO A 72 15.47 3.34 0.65
CA PRO A 72 16.62 4.20 0.44
C PRO A 72 16.26 5.70 0.32
N ALA A 73 15.10 6.00 -0.26
CA ALA A 73 14.64 7.38 -0.40
C ALA A 73 14.21 7.98 0.94
N ILE A 74 13.54 7.21 1.79
CA ILE A 74 13.11 7.66 3.12
C ILE A 74 14.32 7.80 4.04
N THR A 75 15.25 6.83 4.08
CA THR A 75 16.44 6.94 4.94
C THR A 75 17.29 8.16 4.58
N TYR A 76 17.50 8.41 3.28
CA TYR A 76 18.19 9.60 2.82
C TYR A 76 17.39 10.87 3.15
N GLY A 77 16.08 10.87 2.90
CA GLY A 77 15.24 12.04 3.14
C GLY A 77 15.17 12.45 4.60
N VAL A 78 15.07 11.48 5.51
CA VAL A 78 15.06 11.73 6.95
C VAL A 78 16.40 12.32 7.39
N ALA A 79 17.52 11.83 6.86
CA ALA A 79 18.84 12.37 7.16
C ALA A 79 19.05 13.79 6.60
N ALA A 80 18.55 14.08 5.40
CA ALA A 80 18.78 15.35 4.71
C ALA A 80 17.80 16.47 5.11
N TRP A 81 16.52 16.14 5.30
CA TRP A 81 15.42 17.11 5.46
C TRP A 81 14.53 16.83 6.68
N GLY A 82 14.87 15.82 7.49
CA GLY A 82 14.08 15.42 8.63
C GLY A 82 12.79 14.68 8.25
N VAL A 83 12.08 14.21 9.28
CA VAL A 83 10.82 13.47 9.12
C VAL A 83 9.73 14.32 8.44
N PRO A 84 9.47 15.58 8.84
CA PRO A 84 8.40 16.37 8.22
C PRO A 84 8.60 16.60 6.71
N GLY A 85 9.83 16.92 6.29
CA GLY A 85 10.16 17.11 4.87
C GLY A 85 9.99 15.83 4.06
N THR A 86 10.40 14.70 4.62
CA THR A 86 10.26 13.39 3.98
C THR A 86 8.79 12.99 3.82
N LEU A 87 7.96 13.22 4.84
CA LEU A 87 6.52 12.93 4.77
C LEU A 87 5.82 13.76 3.69
N CYS A 88 6.19 15.03 3.50
CA CYS A 88 5.70 15.85 2.38
C CYS A 88 6.10 15.26 1.03
N GLY A 89 7.34 14.76 0.90
CA GLY A 89 7.80 14.06 -0.31
C GLY A 89 7.01 12.77 -0.58
N LEU A 90 6.73 11.99 0.46
CA LEU A 90 5.89 10.79 0.35
C LEU A 90 4.45 11.15 -0.06
N ALA A 91 3.87 12.21 0.51
CA ALA A 91 2.55 12.70 0.10
C ALA A 91 2.53 13.13 -1.38
N ALA A 92 3.56 13.84 -1.84
CA ALA A 92 3.71 14.22 -3.25
C ALA A 92 3.84 12.99 -4.16
N SER A 93 4.55 11.94 -3.74
CA SER A 93 4.63 10.68 -4.48
C SER A 93 3.27 9.98 -4.62
N GLY A 94 2.42 10.06 -3.58
CA GLY A 94 1.04 9.58 -3.64
C GLY A 94 0.19 10.35 -4.66
N LEU A 95 0.34 11.68 -4.71
CA LEU A 95 -0.33 12.50 -5.73
C LEU A 95 0.15 12.18 -7.14
N LEU A 96 1.45 11.88 -7.32
CA LEU A 96 1.98 11.41 -8.59
C LEU A 96 1.29 10.09 -9.03
N TYR A 97 1.10 9.14 -8.11
CA TYR A 97 0.37 7.90 -8.44
C TYR A 97 -1.08 8.16 -8.84
N VAL A 98 -1.75 9.11 -8.20
CA VAL A 98 -3.09 9.54 -8.62
C VAL A 98 -3.05 10.12 -10.04
N ALA A 99 -2.09 11.00 -10.35
CA ALA A 99 -1.94 11.56 -11.69
C ALA A 99 -1.67 10.47 -12.75
N LEU A 100 -0.77 9.52 -12.46
CA LEU A 100 -0.49 8.38 -13.33
C LEU A 100 -1.73 7.50 -13.52
N SER A 101 -2.55 7.31 -12.49
CA SER A 101 -3.81 6.55 -12.62
C SER A 101 -4.78 7.19 -13.63
N PHE A 102 -4.84 8.51 -13.70
CA PHE A 102 -5.65 9.22 -14.71
C PHE A 102 -5.07 9.08 -16.12
N VAL A 103 -3.74 9.12 -16.27
CA VAL A 103 -3.09 8.88 -17.57
C VAL A 103 -3.43 7.48 -18.07
N VAL A 104 -3.29 6.45 -17.22
CA VAL A 104 -3.64 5.07 -17.58
C VAL A 104 -5.13 4.93 -17.89
N ARG A 105 -6.01 5.67 -17.21
CA ARG A 105 -7.45 5.68 -17.50
C ARG A 105 -7.75 6.22 -18.91
N VAL A 106 -7.03 7.24 -19.38
CA VAL A 106 -7.27 7.85 -20.71
C VAL A 106 -6.66 7.03 -21.84
N PHE A 107 -5.42 6.57 -21.68
CA PHE A 107 -4.67 5.90 -22.74
C PHE A 107 -4.81 4.36 -22.74
N GLY A 108 -5.42 3.80 -21.70
CA GLY A 108 -5.57 2.36 -21.51
C GLY A 108 -4.35 1.70 -20.88
N SER A 109 -4.55 0.48 -20.37
CA SER A 109 -3.53 -0.31 -19.65
C SER A 109 -2.36 -0.78 -20.52
N GLY A 110 -2.51 -0.75 -21.85
CA GLY A 110 -1.47 -1.17 -22.80
C GLY A 110 -0.20 -0.31 -22.77
N ILE A 111 -0.26 0.92 -22.25
CA ILE A 111 0.94 1.74 -22.04
C ILE A 111 1.83 1.14 -20.95
N VAL A 112 1.23 0.65 -19.86
CA VAL A 112 1.99 0.10 -18.72
C VAL A 112 2.73 -1.17 -19.15
N THR A 113 2.07 -2.06 -19.89
CA THR A 113 2.68 -3.32 -20.35
C THR A 113 3.75 -3.10 -21.43
N ARG A 114 3.69 -2.00 -22.19
CA ARG A 114 4.74 -1.60 -23.15
C ARG A 114 5.95 -0.96 -22.46
N LEU A 115 5.71 -0.12 -21.45
CA LEU A 115 6.79 0.52 -20.68
C LEU A 115 7.48 -0.45 -19.72
N PHE A 116 6.70 -1.35 -19.13
CA PHE A 116 7.16 -2.34 -18.15
C PHE A 116 6.81 -3.75 -18.61
N PRO A 117 7.50 -4.28 -19.64
CA PRO A 117 7.32 -5.65 -20.05
C PRO A 117 7.77 -6.62 -18.94
N PRO A 118 7.27 -7.87 -18.91
CA PRO A 118 7.57 -8.82 -17.83
C PRO A 118 9.07 -9.07 -17.59
N VAL A 119 9.89 -8.94 -18.62
CA VAL A 119 11.36 -9.04 -18.55
C VAL A 119 12.00 -7.96 -17.69
N VAL A 120 11.35 -6.80 -17.52
CA VAL A 120 11.82 -5.68 -16.68
C VAL A 120 11.22 -5.74 -15.28
N VAL A 121 9.96 -6.19 -15.15
CA VAL A 121 9.26 -6.25 -13.86
C VAL A 121 9.68 -7.46 -13.01
N GLY A 122 10.08 -8.56 -13.63
CA GLY A 122 10.46 -9.78 -12.91
C GLY A 122 11.76 -9.70 -12.08
N PRO A 123 12.84 -9.08 -12.57
CA PRO A 123 14.12 -9.02 -11.85
C PRO A 123 14.22 -7.96 -10.73
N VAL A 124 13.26 -7.03 -10.65
CA VAL A 124 13.25 -5.91 -9.67
C VAL A 124 12.55 -6.30 -8.38
#